data_AF-A0A483A962-F1
#
_entry.id   AF-A0A483A962-F1
#
_cell.length_a   1.000
_cell.length_b   1.000
_cell.length_c   1.000
_cell.angle_alpha   90.00
_cell.angle_beta   90.00
_cell.angle_gamma   90.00
#
_symmetry.space_group_name_H-M   'P 1'
#
loop_
_entity.id
_entity.type
_entity.pdbx_description
1 polymer ?
#
loop_
_entity_poly.entity_id
_entity_poly.type
_entity_poly.pdbx_seq_one_letter_code
_entity_poly.pdbx_strand_id
1 'polypeptide(L)' 'MYKQLTLEQRHYINIARKNDESMRTIAKDLNVSHTTISREIKRNTGGRGYRYVQVNDFAQQRH' A
#
# COMPACT_ATOMS: atom_id res chain seq x y z
N MET A 1 12.97 -12.11 -6.18
CA MET A 1 13.17 -10.66 -6.39
C MET A 1 11.91 -9.93 -5.92
N TYR A 2 11.96 -9.27 -4.76
CA TYR A 2 10.81 -8.48 -4.26
C TYR A 2 10.73 -7.18 -5.06
N LYS A 3 9.82 -7.10 -6.03
CA LYS A 3 9.49 -5.85 -6.72
C LYS A 3 8.78 -4.95 -5.69
N GLN A 4 9.46 -3.90 -5.25
CA GLN A 4 8.85 -2.89 -4.38
C GLN A 4 7.69 -2.24 -5.14
N LEU A 5 6.55 -2.01 -4.46
CA LEU A 5 5.45 -1.26 -5.06
C LEU A 5 5.95 0.16 -5.35
N THR A 6 5.61 0.67 -6.54
CA THR A 6 5.93 2.05 -6.91
C THR A 6 5.11 3.03 -6.08
N LEU A 7 5.52 4.30 -6.06
CA LEU A 7 4.77 5.37 -5.38
C LEU A 7 3.32 5.45 -5.90
N GLU A 8 3.14 5.32 -7.22
CA GLU A 8 1.83 5.31 -7.86
C GLU A 8 0.96 4.13 -7.40
N GLN A 9 1.54 2.92 -7.32
CA GLN A 9 0.82 1.74 -6.84
C GLN A 9 0.39 1.88 -5.39
N ARG A 10 1.24 2.48 -4.54
CA ARG A 10 0.89 2.81 -3.14
C ARG A 10 -0.22 3.85 -3.06
N HIS A 11 -0.16 4.87 -3.90
CA HIS A 11 -1.20 5.91 -3.97
C HIS A 11 -2.55 5.31 -4.41
N TYR A 12 -2.54 4.44 -5.41
CA TYR A 12 -3.71 3.71 -5.87
C TYR A 12 -4.31 2.82 -4.77
N ILE A 13 -3.48 2.03 -4.07
CA ILE A 13 -3.93 1.22 -2.92
C ILE A 13 -4.63 2.09 -1.87
N ASN A 14 -4.17 3.33 -1.65
CA ASN A 14 -4.79 4.26 -0.72
C ASN A 14 -6.18 4.71 -1.14
N ILE A 15 -6.30 5.18 -2.37
CA ILE A 15 -7.58 5.64 -2.93
C ILE A 15 -8.58 4.49 -2.95
N ALA A 16 -8.18 3.34 -3.48
CA ALA A 16 -9.03 2.17 -3.56
C ALA A 16 -9.49 1.71 -2.16
N ARG A 17 -8.63 1.79 -1.14
CA ARG A 17 -9.02 1.49 0.24
C ARG A 17 -9.98 2.50 0.86
N LYS A 18 -9.88 3.78 0.50
CA LYS A 18 -10.87 4.79 0.91
C LYS A 18 -12.22 4.56 0.24
N ASN A 19 -12.24 3.92 -0.92
CA ASN A 19 -13.44 3.52 -1.64
C ASN A 19 -13.97 2.14 -1.20
N ASP A 20 -13.51 1.60 -0.07
CA ASP A 20 -13.86 0.27 0.45
C ASP A 20 -13.58 -0.90 -0.53
N GLU A 21 -12.64 -0.73 -1.46
CA GLU A 21 -12.28 -1.81 -2.37
C GLU A 21 -11.52 -2.92 -1.65
N SER A 22 -11.87 -4.16 -2.01
CA SER A 22 -11.23 -5.35 -1.46
C SER A 22 -9.76 -5.46 -1.93
N MET A 23 -8.87 -6.03 -1.12
CA MET A 23 -7.48 -6.25 -1.55
C MET A 23 -7.36 -7.12 -2.80
N ARG A 24 -8.35 -7.99 -3.05
CA ARG A 24 -8.36 -8.84 -4.24
C ARG A 24 -8.65 -8.04 -5.50
N THR A 25 -9.50 -7.02 -5.42
CA THR A 25 -9.81 -6.09 -6.51
C THR A 25 -8.54 -5.31 -6.87
N ILE A 26 -7.99 -4.61 -5.88
CA ILE A 26 -6.76 -3.81 -6.03
C ILE A 26 -5.58 -4.65 -6.56
N ALA A 27 -5.48 -5.91 -6.14
CA ALA A 27 -4.44 -6.84 -6.59
C ALA A 27 -4.59 -7.18 -8.08
N LYS A 28 -5.82 -7.39 -8.55
CA LYS A 28 -6.10 -7.61 -9.97
C LYS A 28 -5.76 -6.36 -10.78
N ASP A 29 -6.16 -5.19 -10.30
CA ASP A 29 -5.97 -3.93 -11.01
C ASP A 29 -4.48 -3.54 -11.13
N LEU A 30 -3.69 -3.84 -10.11
CA LEU A 30 -2.25 -3.63 -10.12
C LEU A 30 -1.43 -4.80 -10.71
N ASN A 31 -2.10 -5.89 -11.12
CA ASN A 31 -1.48 -7.13 -11.55
C ASN A 31 -0.40 -7.66 -10.56
N VAL A 32 -0.73 -7.63 -9.27
CA VAL A 32 0.12 -8.13 -8.17
C VAL A 32 -0.62 -9.18 -7.35
N SER A 33 0.12 -9.94 -6.53
CA SER A 33 -0.50 -10.83 -5.57
C SER A 33 -1.22 -10.04 -4.46
N HIS A 34 -2.40 -10.52 -4.03
CA HIS A 34 -3.06 -10.00 -2.83
C HIS A 34 -2.15 -10.05 -1.59
N THR A 35 -1.18 -10.98 -1.54
CA THR A 35 -0.19 -11.07 -0.46
C THR A 35 0.78 -9.89 -0.47
N THR A 36 1.09 -9.33 -1.63
CA THR A 36 1.91 -8.12 -1.77
C THR A 36 1.20 -6.93 -1.15
N ILE A 37 -0.09 -6.75 -1.47
CA ILE A 37 -0.91 -5.68 -0.90
C ILE A 37 -1.10 -5.87 0.60
N SER A 38 -1.38 -7.10 1.06
CA SER A 38 -1.52 -7.41 2.49
C SER A 38 -0.23 -7.09 3.27
N ARG A 39 0.95 -7.46 2.74
CA ARG A 39 2.24 -7.11 3.36
C ARG A 39 2.48 -5.61 3.35
N GLU A 40 2.15 -4.92 2.27
CA GLU A 40 2.29 -3.46 2.16
C GLU A 40 1.42 -2.75 3.20
N ILE A 41 0.16 -3.17 3.31
CA ILE A 41 -0.77 -2.65 4.31
C ILE A 41 -0.25 -2.97 5.69
N LYS A 42 0.11 -4.22 6.01
CA LYS A 42 0.65 -4.59 7.32
C LYS A 42 1.90 -3.79 7.70
N ARG A 43 2.77 -3.47 6.74
CA ARG A 43 3.99 -2.69 6.96
C ARG A 43 3.72 -1.20 7.17
N ASN A 44 2.72 -0.65 6.48
CA ASN A 44 2.41 0.79 6.51
C ASN A 44 1.16 1.16 7.33
N THR A 45 0.51 0.17 7.95
CA THR A 45 -0.62 0.37 8.86
C THR A 45 -0.10 0.21 10.28
N GLY A 46 0.14 1.33 10.96
CA GLY A 46 0.33 1.35 12.41
C GLY A 46 -1.01 1.13 13.15
N GLY A 47 -0.99 1.17 14.48
CA GLY A 47 -2.18 0.97 15.35
C GLY A 47 -3.30 2.02 15.23
N ARG A 48 -3.27 2.90 14.21
CA ARG A 48 -4.23 3.99 13.97
C ARG A 48 -4.82 4.00 12.55
N GLY A 49 -4.67 2.92 11.78
CA GLY A 49 -5.19 2.78 10.42
C GLY A 49 -4.24 3.30 9.33
N TYR A 50 -4.57 3.02 8.06
CA TYR A 50 -3.75 3.33 6.88
C TYR A 50 -3.79 4.83 6.56
N ARG A 51 -2.93 5.62 7.23
CA ARG A 51 -2.78 7.06 6.96
C ARG A 51 -1.78 7.29 5.82
N TYR A 52 -2.33 7.62 4.65
CA TYR A 52 -1.65 8.23 3.48
C TYR A 52 -0.50 9.17 3.83
N VAL A 53 -0.71 10.03 4.84
CA VAL A 53 0.17 11.14 5.19
C VAL A 53 1.52 10.64 5.74
N GLN A 54 1.64 9.39 6.20
CA GLN A 54 2.85 8.90 6.87
C GLN A 54 3.82 8.15 5.95
N VAL A 55 3.41 7.80 4.72
CA VAL A 55 4.24 6.96 3.83
C VAL A 55 5.44 7.73 3.25
N ASN A 56 5.34 9.06 3.14
CA ASN A 56 6.44 9.88 2.64
C ASN A 56 7.55 10.06 3.68
N ASP A 57 7.20 10.24 4.96
CA ASP A 57 8.17 10.50 6.04
C ASP A 57 9.00 9.25 6.38
N PHE A 58 8.40 8.05 6.34
CA PHE A 58 9.14 6.79 6.57
C PHE A 58 10.05 6.40 5.39
N ALA A 59 9.84 6.94 4.20
CA ALA A 59 10.75 6.75 3.08
C ALA A 59 12.01 7.62 3.21
N GLN A 60 11.91 8.78 3.85
CA GLN A 60 13.04 9.71 4.06
C GLN A 60 13.88 9.43 5.32
N GLN A 61 13.38 8.69 6.32
CA GLN A 61 14.19 8.21 7.46
C GLN A 61 15.12 7.02 7.12
N ARG A 62 15.55 6.91 5.86
CA ARG A 62 16.52 5.92 5.38
C ARG A 62 17.86 6.54 5.00
N HIS A 63 18.21 7.65 5.65
CA HIS A 63 19.50 8.29 5.51
C HIS A 63 20.27 8.30 6.82
#